data_AF-A0A2P4UMX4-F1
#
_entry.id   AF-A0A2P4UMX4-F1
#
_cell.length_a   1.000
_cell.length_b   1.000
_cell.length_c   1.000
_cell.angle_alpha   90.00
_cell.angle_beta   90.00
_cell.angle_gamma   90.00
#
_symmetry.space_group_name_H-M   'P 1'
#
loop_
_entity.id
_entity.type
_entity.pdbx_description
1 polymer ?
#
loop_
_entity_poly.entity_id
_entity_poly.type
_entity_poly.pdbx_seq_one_letter_code
_entity_poly.pdbx_strand_id
1 'polypeptide(L)'
;MPEFDFRCNGGGCVIVERVAGAVVIRDSKNPYQPGLVFSRKEYADFRRRVRKGRGAWLREFAVQSVQFILQSAQLAVRFALTRIGSA
;
A
#
# COMPACT_ATOMS: atom_id res chain seq x y z
N MET A 1 -21.84 -27.87 -4.23
CA MET A 1 -21.44 -27.00 -3.10
C MET A 1 -20.68 -25.82 -3.66
N PRO A 2 -20.91 -24.58 -3.20
CA PRO A 2 -20.03 -23.48 -3.58
C PRO A 2 -18.60 -23.84 -3.14
N GLU A 3 -17.66 -23.81 -4.07
CA GLU A 3 -16.25 -24.04 -3.81
C GLU A 3 -15.71 -22.83 -3.02
N PHE A 4 -15.32 -23.04 -1.77
CA PHE A 4 -14.71 -21.99 -0.96
C PHE A 4 -13.28 -21.73 -1.46
N ASP A 5 -13.01 -20.51 -1.94
CA ASP A 5 -11.66 -20.09 -2.36
C ASP A 5 -10.91 -19.50 -1.15
N PHE A 6 -10.02 -20.31 -0.56
CA PHE A 6 -9.18 -19.89 0.57
C PHE A 6 -8.00 -19.05 0.09
N ARG A 7 -7.87 -17.83 0.62
CA ARG A 7 -6.75 -16.92 0.37
C ARG A 7 -5.94 -16.73 1.64
N CYS A 8 -4.75 -17.34 1.67
CA CYS A 8 -3.86 -17.37 2.83
C CYS A 8 -2.61 -16.50 2.63
N ASN A 9 -2.10 -15.95 3.72
CA ASN A 9 -0.76 -15.37 3.82
C ASN A 9 -0.12 -15.77 5.16
N GLY A 10 1.12 -15.34 5.41
CA GLY A 10 1.92 -15.69 6.60
C GLY A 10 1.36 -15.24 7.97
N GLY A 11 0.09 -14.85 8.06
CA GLY A 11 -0.59 -14.53 9.33
C GLY A 11 -2.07 -14.94 9.39
N GLY A 12 -2.66 -15.47 8.33
CA GLY A 12 -4.05 -15.92 8.34
C GLY A 12 -4.63 -16.24 6.96
N CYS A 13 -5.86 -16.76 6.96
CA CYS A 13 -6.61 -17.07 5.74
C CYS A 13 -7.99 -16.42 5.78
N VAL A 14 -8.48 -16.03 4.61
CA VAL A 14 -9.87 -15.62 4.40
C VAL A 14 -10.50 -16.49 3.33
N ILE A 15 -11.81 -16.68 3.42
CA ILE A 15 -12.60 -17.32 2.37
C ILE A 15 -13.16 -16.22 1.47
N VAL A 16 -13.00 -16.37 0.16
CA VAL A 16 -13.50 -15.41 -0.83
C VAL A 16 -14.53 -16.10 -1.72
N GLU A 17 -15.80 -15.77 -1.53
CA GLU A 17 -16.90 -16.32 -2.30
C GLU A 17 -17.41 -15.31 -3.33
N ARG A 18 -17.89 -15.80 -4.47
CA ARG A 18 -18.61 -14.99 -5.46
C ARG A 18 -20.06 -15.43 -5.49
N VAL A 19 -20.96 -14.61 -4.96
CA VAL A 19 -22.38 -14.93 -4.82
C VAL A 19 -23.21 -13.82 -5.47
N ALA A 20 -24.10 -14.17 -6.40
CA ALA A 20 -25.02 -13.22 -7.06
C ALA A 20 -24.33 -11.94 -7.59
N GLY A 21 -23.09 -12.06 -8.09
CA GLY A 21 -22.31 -10.92 -8.58
C GLY A 21 -21.58 -10.10 -7.51
N ALA A 22 -21.79 -10.37 -6.22
CA ALA A 22 -21.02 -9.83 -5.11
C ALA A 22 -19.78 -10.69 -4.79
N VAL A 23 -18.85 -10.11 -4.05
CA VAL A 23 -17.71 -10.79 -3.42
C VAL A 23 -17.94 -10.78 -1.91
N VAL A 24 -18.04 -11.96 -1.30
CA VAL A 24 -18.19 -12.13 0.14
C VAL A 24 -16.88 -12.62 0.70
N ILE A 25 -16.35 -11.92 1.71
CA ILE A 25 -15.12 -12.27 2.40
C ILE A 25 -15.46 -12.71 3.82
N ARG A 26 -15.01 -13.89 4.21
CA ARG A 26 -15.22 -14.44 5.57
C ARG A 26 -13.88 -14.74 6.22
N ASP A 27 -13.84 -14.64 7.55
CA ASP A 27 -12.73 -15.17 8.33
C ASP A 27 -12.77 -16.71 8.23
N SER A 28 -11.67 -17.31 7.76
CA SER A 28 -11.54 -18.77 7.68
C SER A 28 -11.67 -19.45 9.05
N LYS A 29 -11.35 -18.75 10.14
CA LYS A 29 -11.48 -19.26 11.51
C LYS A 29 -12.92 -19.26 12.01
N ASN A 30 -13.81 -18.48 11.39
CA ASN A 30 -15.21 -18.39 11.77
C ASN A 30 -16.13 -18.23 10.55
N PRO A 31 -16.24 -19.25 9.68
CA PRO A 31 -16.87 -19.15 8.36
C PRO A 31 -18.39 -18.97 8.41
N TYR A 32 -19.04 -19.30 9.53
CA TYR A 32 -20.50 -19.24 9.66
C TYR A 32 -21.01 -17.87 10.13
N GLN A 33 -20.13 -16.96 10.51
CA GLN A 33 -20.52 -15.58 10.85
C GLN A 33 -20.79 -14.75 9.59
N PRO A 34 -21.50 -13.61 9.72
CA PRO A 34 -21.68 -12.67 8.61
C PRO A 34 -20.34 -12.27 7.98
N GLY A 35 -20.24 -12.42 6.66
CA GLY A 35 -19.08 -12.00 5.88
C GLY A 35 -19.17 -10.51 5.50
N LEU A 36 -18.02 -9.94 5.13
CA LEU A 36 -17.97 -8.62 4.50
C LEU A 36 -18.39 -8.76 3.04
N VAL A 37 -19.41 -8.02 2.63
CA VAL A 37 -19.98 -8.09 1.28
C VAL A 37 -19.57 -6.88 0.47
N PHE A 38 -19.04 -7.12 -0.72
CA PHE A 38 -18.60 -6.09 -1.66
C PHE A 38 -19.27 -6.29 -3.01
N SER A 39 -19.59 -5.21 -3.71
CA SER A 39 -19.72 -5.28 -5.16
C SER A 39 -18.38 -5.66 -5.81
N ARG A 40 -18.42 -6.17 -7.05
CA ARG A 40 -17.20 -6.42 -7.85
C ARG A 40 -16.30 -5.19 -7.96
N LYS A 41 -16.90 -4.00 -8.12
CA LYS A 41 -16.18 -2.73 -8.28
C LYS A 41 -15.46 -2.36 -6.98
N GLU A 42 -16.16 -2.39 -5.85
CA GLU A 42 -15.58 -2.06 -4.54
C GLU A 42 -14.44 -3.01 -4.18
N TYR A 43 -14.60 -4.31 -4.44
CA TYR A 43 -13.54 -5.28 -4.17
C TYR A 43 -12.31 -5.05 -5.06
N ALA A 44 -12.50 -4.69 -6.34
CA ALA A 44 -11.41 -4.34 -7.22
C ALA A 44 -10.66 -3.09 -6.74
N ASP A 45 -11.40 -2.05 -6.33
CA ASP A 45 -10.82 -0.81 -5.81
C ASP A 45 -10.08 -1.02 -4.50
N PHE A 46 -10.63 -1.84 -3.60
CA PHE A 46 -9.96 -2.27 -2.37
C PHE A 46 -8.60 -2.92 -2.68
N ARG A 47 -8.56 -3.93 -3.55
CA ARG A 47 -7.30 -4.60 -3.92
C ARG A 47 -6.29 -3.65 -4.55
N ARG A 48 -6.75 -2.68 -5.37
CA ARG A 48 -5.86 -1.65 -5.94
C ARG A 48 -5.27 -0.76 -4.85
N ARG A 49 -6.06 -0.33 -3.86
CA ARG A 49 -5.58 0.50 -2.74
C ARG A 49 -4.57 -0.24 -1.88
N VAL A 50 -4.85 -1.49 -1.49
CA VAL A 50 -3.92 -2.33 -0.72
C VAL A 50 -2.58 -2.47 -1.45
N ARG A 51 -2.61 -2.76 -2.75
CA ARG A 51 -1.38 -2.90 -3.54
C ARG A 51 -0.59 -1.60 -3.67
N LYS A 52 -1.26 -0.45 -3.80
CA LYS A 52 -0.60 0.87 -3.82
C LYS A 52 0.05 1.21 -2.47
N GLY A 53 -0.62 0.89 -1.36
CA GLY A 53 -0.12 1.16 -0.01
C GLY A 53 1.17 0.42 0.34
N ARG A 54 1.35 -0.83 -0.13
CA ARG A 54 2.54 -1.65 0.17
C ARG A 54 3.89 -1.05 -0.26
N GLY A 55 3.89 -0.13 -1.22
CA GLY A 55 5.10 0.57 -1.67
C GLY A 55 5.08 2.08 -1.42
N ALA A 56 4.06 2.59 -0.73
CA ALA A 56 3.92 4.03 -0.48
C ALA A 56 5.08 4.55 0.39
N TRP A 57 5.38 3.84 1.47
CA TRP A 57 6.48 4.17 2.38
C TRP A 57 7.84 4.19 1.66
N LEU A 58 8.17 3.17 0.86
CA LEU A 58 9.43 3.16 0.09
C LEU A 58 9.55 4.35 -0.88
N ARG A 59 8.42 4.79 -1.48
CA ARG A 59 8.40 5.97 -2.34
C ARG A 59 8.61 7.26 -1.55
N GLU A 60 7.99 7.40 -0.38
CA GLU A 60 8.21 8.54 0.50
C GLU A 60 9.65 8.63 0.97
N PHE A 61 10.25 7.51 1.37
CA PHE A 61 11.67 7.46 1.76
C PHE A 61 12.59 7.86 0.61
N ALA A 62 12.37 7.33 -0.59
CA ALA A 62 13.16 7.69 -1.77
C ALA A 62 13.07 9.20 -2.08
N VAL A 63 11.88 9.78 -2.01
CA VAL A 63 11.66 11.21 -2.22
C VAL A 63 12.39 12.03 -1.14
N GLN A 64 12.28 11.63 0.12
CA GLN A 64 12.91 12.34 1.23
C GLN A 64 14.44 12.30 1.14
N SER A 65 15.03 11.16 0.75
CA SER A 65 16.47 11.05 0.54
C SER A 65 16.97 11.96 -0.59
N VAL A 66 16.27 12.01 -1.73
CA VAL A 66 16.63 12.91 -2.84
C VAL A 66 16.53 14.38 -2.41
N GLN A 67 15.47 14.74 -1.68
CA GLN A 67 15.30 16.10 -1.17
C GLN A 67 16.45 16.51 -0.24
N PHE A 68 16.89 15.60 0.64
CA PHE A 68 17.99 15.86 1.55
C PHE A 68 19.34 16.07 0.82
N ILE A 69 19.59 15.27 -0.22
CA ILE A 69 20.78 15.44 -1.07
C ILE A 69 20.76 16.80 -1.78
N LEU A 70 19.62 17.18 -2.36
CA LEU A 70 19.45 18.47 -3.02
C LEU A 70 19.66 19.64 -2.05
N GLN A 71 19.09 19.58 -0.84
CA GLN A 71 19.29 20.61 0.18
C GLN A 71 20.77 20.70 0.60
N SER A 72 21.42 19.56 0.83
CA SER A 72 22.83 19.53 1.21
C SER A 72 23.73 20.13 0.12
N ALA A 73 23.48 19.81 -1.14
CA ALA A 73 24.20 20.40 -2.27
C ALA A 73 23.98 21.92 -2.37
N GLN A 74 22.74 22.39 -2.18
CA GLN A 74 22.43 23.82 -2.15
C GLN A 74 23.17 24.56 -1.02
N LEU A 75 23.24 23.98 0.18
CA LEU A 75 24.01 24.57 1.28
C LEU A 75 25.50 24.63 0.96
N ALA A 76 26.07 23.56 0.40
CA ALA A 76 27.48 23.52 0.03
C ALA A 76 27.83 24.59 -1.03
N VAL A 77 26.99 24.74 -2.05
CA VAL A 77 27.15 25.79 -3.08
C VAL A 77 27.07 27.19 -2.44
N ARG A 78 26.10 27.43 -1.55
CA ARG A 78 25.99 28.71 -0.83
C ARG A 78 27.25 29.03 -0.03
N PHE A 79 27.79 28.04 0.69
CA PHE A 79 29.01 28.21 1.48
C PHE A 79 30.24 28.51 0.62
N ALA A 80 30.36 27.82 -0.52
CA ALA A 80 31.43 28.08 -1.48
C ALA A 80 31.34 29.50 -2.06
N LEU A 81 30.14 29.94 -2.46
CA LEU A 81 29.91 31.29 -3.00
C LEU A 81 30.16 32.39 -1.95
N THR A 82 29.82 32.18 -0.68
CA THR A 82 30.13 33.15 0.40
C THR A 82 31.62 33.26 0.65
N ARG A 83 32.38 32.15 0.59
CA ARG A 83 33.84 32.20 0.70
C ARG A 83 34.51 32.91 -0.47
N ILE A 84 34.01 32.75 -1.69
CA ILE A 84 34.58 33.39 -2.89
C ILE A 84 34.25 34.89 -2.92
N GLY A 85 33.05 35.31 -2.51
CA GLY A 85 32.66 36.73 -2.48
C GLY A 85 33.21 37.56 -1.33
N SER A 86 34.01 36.94 -0.44
CA SER A 86 34.67 37.62 0.70
C SER A 86 36.17 37.82 0.48
N ALA A 87 36.66 37.59 -0.75
CA ALA A 87 38.05 37.80 -1.17
C ALA A 87 38.16 39.04 -2.08
#